data_AF-A0A358Y5H3-F1
#
_entry.id   AF-A0A358Y5H3-F1
#
_cell.length_a   1.000
_cell.length_b   1.000
_cell.length_c   1.000
_cell.angle_alpha   90.00
_cell.angle_beta   90.00
_cell.angle_gamma   90.00
#
_symmetry.space_group_name_H-M   'P 1'
#
loop_
_entity.id
_entity.type
_entity.pdbx_description
1 polymer ?
#
loop_
_entity_poly.entity_id
_entity_poly.type
_entity_poly.pdbx_seq_one_letter_code
_entity_poly.pdbx_strand_id
1 'polypeptide(L)'
;MKKIIAGSLGVLLLGSCVQVKPIGDLTMISTRNIDRSMDYTLVKNYQGLSKKQKRKSKSKDIEEAVNYTVKSTPGGEYLTNVKLYIVNNPMRFKKEFRQTYVVEGDVWGFKGDLSMKGFKVGDKVFWNSISGQSKGVIIELKNDKQAAVQIEGQEKIELVNYDKLTKLNN
;
A
#
# COMPACT_ATOMS: atom_id res chain seq x y z
N MET A 1 -43.28 -12.72 -49.89
CA MET A 1 -42.60 -11.48 -49.45
C MET A 1 -41.91 -11.74 -48.12
N LYS A 2 -40.57 -11.92 -48.12
CA LYS A 2 -39.77 -12.21 -46.93
C LYS A 2 -39.41 -10.89 -46.23
N LYS A 3 -39.86 -10.70 -44.99
CA LYS A 3 -39.45 -9.56 -44.16
C LYS A 3 -38.11 -9.90 -43.51
N ILE A 4 -37.04 -9.23 -43.92
CA ILE A 4 -35.73 -9.32 -43.27
C ILE A 4 -35.75 -8.31 -42.12
N ILE A 5 -35.78 -8.82 -40.89
CA ILE A 5 -35.61 -8.01 -39.68
C ILE A 5 -34.10 -7.88 -39.46
N ALA A 6 -33.52 -6.74 -39.83
CA ALA A 6 -32.15 -6.39 -39.52
C ALA A 6 -32.08 -5.89 -38.07
N GLY A 7 -31.73 -6.78 -37.14
CA GLY A 7 -31.41 -6.41 -35.76
C GLY A 7 -29.96 -5.93 -35.68
N SER A 8 -29.75 -4.62 -35.65
CA SER A 8 -28.43 -4.04 -35.37
C SER A 8 -28.11 -4.21 -33.88
N LEU A 9 -27.36 -5.27 -33.55
CA LEU A 9 -26.82 -5.47 -32.21
C LEU A 9 -25.68 -4.46 -31.99
N GLY A 10 -26.04 -3.25 -31.56
CA GLY A 10 -25.09 -2.21 -31.20
C GLY A 10 -24.31 -2.61 -29.95
N VAL A 11 -23.07 -3.06 -30.14
CA VAL A 11 -22.10 -3.25 -29.06
C VAL A 11 -21.75 -1.88 -28.50
N LEU A 12 -22.46 -1.44 -27.46
CA LEU A 12 -22.08 -0.29 -26.63
C LEU A 12 -20.81 -0.66 -25.84
N LEU A 13 -19.65 -0.47 -26.47
CA LEU A 13 -18.35 -0.48 -25.82
C LEU A 13 -18.25 0.73 -24.88
N LEU A 14 -18.81 0.62 -23.67
CA LEU A 14 -18.55 1.56 -22.59
C LEU A 14 -17.14 1.32 -22.06
N GLY A 15 -16.15 1.80 -22.80
CA GLY A 15 -14.75 1.85 -22.39
C GLY A 15 -14.57 2.86 -21.26
N SER A 16 -14.91 2.49 -20.04
CA SER A 16 -14.65 3.32 -18.86
C SER A 16 -13.16 3.22 -18.50
N CYS A 17 -12.32 3.90 -19.27
CA CYS A 17 -10.88 3.91 -19.05
C CYS A 17 -10.54 4.76 -17.81
N VAL A 18 -9.93 4.13 -16.79
CA VAL A 18 -9.35 4.87 -15.66
C VAL A 18 -8.19 5.72 -16.14
N GLN A 19 -8.24 7.01 -15.86
CA GLN A 19 -7.19 7.97 -16.20
C GLN A 19 -6.28 8.21 -14.99
N VAL A 20 -4.96 8.19 -15.22
CA VAL A 20 -3.94 8.56 -14.23
C VAL A 20 -3.20 9.76 -14.82
N LYS A 21 -3.32 10.92 -14.17
CA LYS A 21 -2.74 12.18 -14.63
C LYS A 21 -1.67 12.66 -13.63
N PRO A 22 -0.42 12.89 -14.05
CA PRO A 22 0.56 13.55 -13.19
C PRO A 22 0.12 14.99 -12.93
N ILE A 23 0.27 15.47 -11.70
CA ILE A 23 -0.12 16.83 -11.31
C ILE A 23 1.01 17.66 -10.74
N GLY A 24 2.15 17.05 -10.43
CA GLY A 24 3.34 17.77 -9.99
C GLY A 24 4.39 16.85 -9.41
N ASP A 25 5.60 17.38 -9.35
CA ASP A 25 6.75 16.74 -8.72
C ASP A 25 7.26 17.65 -7.59
N LEU A 26 7.63 17.07 -6.45
CA LEU A 26 8.13 17.82 -5.30
C LEU A 26 9.47 17.25 -4.84
N THR A 27 10.34 18.11 -4.31
CA THR A 27 11.59 17.64 -3.71
C THR A 27 11.31 16.86 -2.42
N MET A 28 10.36 17.34 -1.60
CA MET A 28 10.02 16.74 -0.32
C MET A 28 8.56 17.04 0.04
N ILE A 29 7.88 16.10 0.73
CA ILE A 29 6.57 16.33 1.35
C ILE A 29 6.47 15.54 2.67
N SER A 30 5.86 16.16 3.68
CA SER A 30 5.55 15.54 4.97
C SER A 30 4.17 16.01 5.46
N THR A 31 3.52 15.17 6.27
CA THR A 31 2.24 15.49 6.92
C THR A 31 2.42 15.98 8.36
N ARG A 32 3.66 16.05 8.83
CA ARG A 32 4.07 16.58 10.14
C ARG A 32 5.43 17.26 10.05
N ASN A 33 5.78 17.99 11.11
CA ASN A 33 7.10 18.60 11.25
C ASN A 33 8.18 17.52 11.28
N ILE A 34 9.27 17.78 10.56
CA ILE A 34 10.48 16.95 10.56
C ILE A 34 11.39 17.49 11.68
N ASP A 35 11.78 16.62 12.60
CA ASP A 35 12.67 16.97 13.71
C ASP A 35 14.13 16.98 13.23
N ARG A 36 14.73 18.16 13.15
CA ARG A 36 16.10 18.31 12.62
C ARG A 36 17.18 17.74 13.53
N SER A 37 16.86 17.40 14.78
CA SER A 37 17.82 16.75 15.69
C SER A 37 17.94 15.23 15.45
N MET A 38 17.06 14.68 14.62
CA MET A 38 16.97 13.25 14.38
C MET A 38 17.68 12.84 13.10
N ASP A 39 18.39 11.71 13.15
CA ASP A 39 19.08 11.14 11.99
C ASP A 39 18.13 10.27 11.16
N TYR A 40 17.55 10.88 10.12
CA TYR A 40 16.73 10.17 9.15
C TYR A 40 17.58 9.51 8.08
N THR A 41 17.22 8.28 7.71
CA THR A 41 17.88 7.54 6.64
C THR A 41 16.88 7.13 5.57
N LEU A 42 17.38 6.85 4.36
CA LEU A 42 16.57 6.24 3.32
C LEU A 42 16.16 4.83 3.77
N VAL A 43 14.85 4.67 4.02
CA VAL A 43 14.25 3.39 4.42
C VAL A 43 13.85 2.60 3.19
N LYS A 44 13.30 3.27 2.17
CA LYS A 44 12.84 2.61 0.95
C LYS A 44 13.03 3.50 -0.26
N ASN A 45 13.80 3.01 -1.23
CA ASN A 45 13.96 3.66 -2.53
C ASN A 45 12.70 3.44 -3.37
N TYR A 46 12.19 4.54 -3.93
CA TYR A 46 11.11 4.67 -4.88
C TYR A 46 9.94 3.73 -4.65
N GLN A 47 9.03 4.12 -3.76
CA GLN A 47 7.76 3.44 -3.56
C GLN A 47 6.78 3.78 -4.69
N GLY A 48 7.12 3.36 -5.90
CA GLY A 48 6.26 3.42 -7.08
C GLY A 48 5.16 2.37 -7.04
N LEU A 49 3.97 2.75 -7.47
CA LEU A 49 2.82 1.88 -7.69
C LEU A 49 2.70 1.56 -9.17
N SER A 50 2.46 0.28 -9.49
CA SER A 50 2.05 -0.10 -10.84
C SER A 50 0.75 0.63 -11.23
N LYS A 51 0.48 0.81 -12.53
CA LYS A 51 -0.79 1.39 -13.00
C LYS A 51 -2.01 0.72 -12.35
N LYS A 52 -1.98 -0.61 -12.19
CA LYS A 52 -3.06 -1.38 -11.53
C LYS A 52 -3.22 -1.01 -10.06
N GLN A 53 -2.13 -0.76 -9.34
CA GLN A 53 -2.17 -0.31 -7.95
C GLN A 53 -2.65 1.14 -7.83
N LYS A 54 -2.21 2.04 -8.71
CA LYS A 54 -2.71 3.44 -8.77
C LYS A 54 -4.24 3.50 -8.89
N ARG A 55 -4.80 2.65 -9.76
CA ARG A 55 -6.27 2.52 -9.95
C ARG A 55 -7.01 2.03 -8.71
N LYS A 56 -6.33 1.31 -7.81
CA LYS A 56 -6.90 0.82 -6.55
C LYS A 56 -6.73 1.80 -5.39
N SER A 57 -6.07 2.94 -5.60
CA SER A 57 -5.93 3.98 -4.57
C SER A 57 -7.30 4.42 -4.08
N LYS A 58 -7.38 4.63 -2.77
CA LYS A 58 -8.58 5.11 -2.07
C LYS A 58 -8.38 6.47 -1.40
N SER A 59 -7.17 7.04 -1.48
CA SER A 59 -6.83 8.29 -0.82
C SER A 59 -7.64 9.44 -1.43
N LYS A 60 -8.39 10.14 -0.58
CA LYS A 60 -9.35 11.18 -0.95
C LYS A 60 -8.67 12.53 -1.18
N ASP A 61 -7.51 12.72 -0.60
CA ASP A 61 -6.68 13.92 -0.71
C ASP A 61 -5.17 13.55 -0.73
N ILE A 62 -4.33 14.57 -0.90
CA ILE A 62 -2.87 14.41 -0.95
C ILE A 62 -2.33 13.98 0.41
N GLU A 63 -2.87 14.50 1.51
CA GLU A 63 -2.41 14.17 2.86
C GLU A 63 -2.62 12.69 3.18
N GLU A 64 -3.80 12.14 2.87
CA GLU A 64 -4.11 10.72 3.01
C GLU A 64 -3.22 9.88 2.10
N ALA A 65 -2.90 10.35 0.89
CA ALA A 65 -2.01 9.64 -0.02
C ALA A 65 -0.55 9.61 0.48
N VAL A 66 -0.03 10.72 1.02
CA VAL A 66 1.30 10.77 1.65
C VAL A 66 1.33 9.87 2.88
N ASN A 67 0.34 9.99 3.76
CA ASN A 67 0.22 9.17 4.96
C ASN A 67 0.14 7.68 4.62
N TYR A 68 -0.60 7.31 3.57
CA TYR A 68 -0.69 5.92 3.11
C TYR A 68 0.68 5.39 2.69
N THR A 69 1.40 6.13 1.85
CA THR A 69 2.73 5.73 1.35
C THR A 69 3.73 5.62 2.51
N VAL A 70 3.84 6.66 3.33
CA VAL A 70 4.78 6.71 4.46
C VAL A 70 4.50 5.61 5.49
N LYS A 71 3.24 5.47 5.96
CA LYS A 71 2.88 4.51 7.01
C LYS A 71 2.91 3.05 6.54
N SER A 72 2.88 2.82 5.22
CA SER A 72 3.08 1.48 4.64
C SER A 72 4.52 0.98 4.74
N THR A 73 5.46 1.85 5.10
CA THR A 73 6.87 1.53 5.25
C THR A 73 7.24 1.66 6.74
N PRO A 74 7.69 0.58 7.41
CA PRO A 74 8.08 0.65 8.81
C PRO A 74 9.14 1.73 9.05
N GLY A 75 8.93 2.54 10.08
CA GLY A 75 9.83 3.66 10.39
C GLY A 75 9.75 4.84 9.44
N GLY A 76 8.89 4.83 8.42
CA GLY A 76 8.73 5.92 7.47
C GLY A 76 8.15 7.19 8.11
N GLU A 77 8.68 8.34 7.70
CA GLU A 77 8.38 9.65 8.27
C GLU A 77 7.95 10.69 7.24
N TYR A 78 8.67 10.76 6.11
CA TYR A 78 8.39 11.68 5.01
C TYR A 78 8.85 11.10 3.67
N LEU A 79 8.53 11.81 2.59
CA LEU A 79 8.95 11.44 1.23
C LEU A 79 9.88 12.48 0.62
N THR A 80 10.84 12.01 -0.18
CA THR A 80 11.63 12.84 -1.12
C THR A 80 11.45 12.34 -2.55
N ASN A 81 11.87 13.14 -3.53
CA ASN A 81 11.78 12.80 -4.97
C ASN A 81 10.36 12.39 -5.37
N VAL A 82 9.40 13.23 -4.99
CA VAL A 82 7.98 12.92 -4.94
C VAL A 82 7.32 13.16 -6.30
N LYS A 83 6.46 12.24 -6.71
CA LYS A 83 5.55 12.40 -7.85
C LYS A 83 4.11 12.29 -7.41
N LEU A 84 3.30 13.27 -7.79
CA LEU A 84 1.89 13.37 -7.45
C LEU A 84 1.02 13.04 -8.67
N TYR A 85 -0.02 12.25 -8.44
CA TYR A 85 -0.97 11.86 -9.47
C TYR A 85 -2.40 12.05 -8.98
N ILE A 86 -3.26 12.48 -9.91
CA ILE A 86 -4.71 12.33 -9.80
C ILE A 86 -5.14 11.09 -10.57
N VAL A 87 -6.01 10.29 -9.97
CA VAL A 87 -6.61 9.10 -10.58
C VAL A 87 -8.11 9.27 -10.67
N ASN A 88 -8.63 9.36 -11.90
CA ASN A 88 -10.06 9.49 -12.16
C ASN A 88 -10.64 8.12 -12.48
N ASN A 89 -11.32 7.52 -11.49
CA ASN A 89 -11.98 6.23 -11.64
C ASN A 89 -13.45 6.43 -12.02
N PRO A 90 -13.92 5.89 -13.15
CA PRO A 90 -15.34 5.97 -13.49
C PRO A 90 -16.16 5.18 -12.48
N MET A 91 -17.25 5.76 -11.99
CA MET A 91 -18.18 5.05 -11.10
C MET A 91 -19.19 4.27 -11.94
N ARG A 92 -19.28 2.95 -11.71
CA ARG A 92 -20.10 2.02 -12.53
C ARG A 92 -21.57 2.41 -12.65
N PHE A 93 -22.10 3.17 -11.68
CA PHE A 93 -23.53 3.52 -11.58
C PHE A 93 -23.79 5.03 -11.55
N LYS A 94 -22.76 5.86 -11.70
CA LYS A 94 -22.90 7.32 -11.76
C LYS A 94 -22.14 7.84 -12.97
N LYS A 95 -22.65 8.87 -13.65
CA LYS A 95 -21.90 9.59 -14.70
C LYS A 95 -20.77 10.46 -14.12
N GLU A 96 -20.25 10.09 -12.95
CA GLU A 96 -19.25 10.82 -12.18
C GLU A 96 -17.98 9.99 -12.06
N PHE A 97 -16.86 10.68 -11.92
CA PHE A 97 -15.57 10.07 -11.62
C PHE A 97 -15.29 10.20 -10.13
N ARG A 98 -14.84 9.09 -9.52
CA ARG A 98 -14.19 9.15 -8.22
C ARG A 98 -12.74 9.55 -8.43
N GLN A 99 -12.45 10.81 -8.10
CA GLN A 99 -11.10 11.33 -8.03
C GLN A 99 -10.40 10.79 -6.78
N THR A 100 -9.23 10.22 -6.95
CA THR A 100 -8.33 9.84 -5.84
C THR A 100 -6.93 10.33 -6.13
N TYR A 101 -6.10 10.39 -5.08
CA TYR A 101 -4.73 10.85 -5.18
C TYR A 101 -3.75 9.70 -4.97
N VAL A 102 -2.59 9.81 -5.60
CA VAL A 102 -1.48 8.89 -5.41
C VAL A 102 -0.20 9.69 -5.28
N VAL A 103 0.61 9.33 -4.30
CA VAL A 103 1.95 9.86 -4.09
C VAL A 103 2.96 8.73 -4.21
N GLU A 104 3.98 8.95 -5.04
CA GLU A 104 5.16 8.08 -5.14
C GLU A 104 6.40 8.87 -4.72
N GLY A 105 7.43 8.20 -4.20
CA GLY A 105 8.68 8.83 -3.83
C GLY A 105 9.55 7.90 -2.98
N ASP A 106 10.70 8.41 -2.57
CA ASP A 106 11.61 7.76 -1.63
C ASP A 106 11.12 7.96 -0.21
N VAL A 107 11.04 6.89 0.58
CA VAL A 107 10.62 6.98 1.99
C VAL A 107 11.84 7.13 2.88
N TRP A 108 11.86 8.21 3.64
CA TRP A 108 12.86 8.49 4.67
C TRP A 108 12.28 8.33 6.06
N GLY A 109 13.12 7.91 7.00
CA GLY A 109 12.65 7.49 8.32
C GLY A 109 13.73 6.89 9.21
N PHE A 110 13.28 6.23 10.28
CA PHE A 110 14.13 5.59 11.28
C PHE A 110 14.39 4.12 10.96
N LYS A 111 15.58 3.62 11.34
CA LYS A 111 15.96 2.19 11.22
C LYS A 111 16.13 1.45 12.56
N GLY A 112 15.80 2.10 13.68
CA GLY A 112 15.99 1.56 15.04
C GLY A 112 15.00 0.44 15.43
N ASP A 113 14.63 0.36 16.71
CA ASP A 113 13.61 -0.55 17.21
C ASP A 113 12.22 -0.17 16.68
N LEU A 114 11.96 -0.58 15.43
CA LEU A 114 10.72 -0.31 14.75
C LEU A 114 9.63 -1.24 15.27
N SER A 115 8.48 -0.64 15.53
CA SER A 115 7.25 -1.39 15.78
C SER A 115 6.20 -1.05 14.74
N MET A 116 5.40 -2.04 14.37
CA MET A 116 4.30 -1.89 13.44
C MET A 116 3.11 -2.69 13.95
N LYS A 117 1.96 -2.03 14.11
CA LYS A 117 0.75 -2.62 14.68
C LYS A 117 0.98 -3.31 16.03
N GLY A 118 1.93 -2.78 16.82
CA GLY A 118 2.32 -3.33 18.12
C GLY A 118 3.33 -4.47 18.05
N PHE A 119 3.76 -4.92 16.87
CA PHE A 119 4.76 -5.98 16.68
C PHE A 119 6.14 -5.42 16.34
N LYS A 120 7.20 -6.12 16.76
CA LYS A 120 8.60 -5.82 16.43
C LYS A 120 9.34 -7.06 15.94
N VAL A 121 10.48 -6.86 15.28
CA VAL A 121 11.40 -7.96 14.96
C VAL A 121 11.84 -8.66 16.25
N GLY A 122 11.86 -9.99 16.23
CA GLY A 122 12.16 -10.83 17.40
C GLY A 122 10.93 -11.22 18.24
N ASP A 123 9.75 -10.63 18.01
CA ASP A 123 8.54 -11.07 18.69
C ASP A 123 8.20 -12.53 18.30
N LYS A 124 7.98 -13.37 19.32
CA LYS A 124 7.40 -14.71 19.15
C LYS A 124 5.90 -14.58 18.92
N VAL A 125 5.42 -15.24 17.88
CA VAL A 125 4.02 -15.12 17.46
C VAL A 125 3.45 -16.49 17.07
N PHE A 126 2.12 -16.58 17.11
CA PHE A 126 1.39 -17.69 16.52
C PHE A 126 0.26 -17.19 15.62
N TRP A 127 -0.12 -18.01 14.65
CA TRP A 127 -1.24 -17.77 13.75
C TRP A 127 -1.87 -19.09 13.30
N ASN A 128 -3.10 -19.02 12.81
CA ASN A 128 -3.76 -20.17 12.19
C ASN A 128 -3.38 -20.23 10.71
N SER A 129 -2.67 -21.29 10.33
CA SER A 129 -2.37 -21.66 8.95
C SER A 129 -3.39 -22.68 8.43
N ILE A 130 -3.32 -23.01 7.13
CA ILE A 130 -4.19 -24.03 6.50
C ILE A 130 -3.98 -25.41 7.15
N SER A 131 -2.75 -25.71 7.57
CA SER A 131 -2.37 -26.98 8.22
C SER A 131 -2.56 -26.99 9.74
N GLY A 132 -3.18 -25.95 10.32
CA GLY A 132 -3.38 -25.80 11.75
C GLY A 132 -2.60 -24.63 12.36
N GLN A 133 -2.40 -24.65 13.67
CA GLN A 133 -1.71 -23.58 14.38
C GLN A 133 -0.20 -23.62 14.09
N SER A 134 0.34 -22.49 13.65
CA SER A 134 1.77 -22.29 13.41
C SER A 134 2.34 -21.31 14.42
N LYS A 135 3.63 -21.51 14.76
CA LYS A 135 4.40 -20.65 15.64
C LYS A 135 5.67 -20.22 14.94
N GLY A 136 6.21 -19.07 15.32
CA GLY A 136 7.42 -18.54 14.72
C GLY A 136 7.89 -17.23 15.34
N VAL A 137 8.90 -16.65 14.73
CA VAL A 137 9.51 -15.38 15.14
C VAL A 137 9.43 -14.38 13.99
N ILE A 138 9.01 -13.16 14.27
CA ILE A 138 9.03 -12.08 13.28
C ILE A 138 10.49 -11.74 12.96
N ILE A 139 10.87 -11.89 11.69
CA ILE A 139 12.22 -11.57 11.20
C ILE A 139 12.27 -10.26 10.39
N GLU A 140 11.14 -9.82 9.82
CA GLU A 140 11.06 -8.57 9.06
C GLU A 140 9.63 -7.99 9.17
N LEU A 141 9.51 -6.68 9.43
CA LEU A 141 8.25 -5.95 9.26
C LEU A 141 8.14 -5.54 7.79
N LYS A 142 7.26 -6.16 7.00
CA LYS A 142 7.31 -5.99 5.54
C LYS A 142 6.64 -4.72 5.05
N ASN A 143 5.44 -4.45 5.56
CA ASN A 143 4.61 -3.30 5.26
C ASN A 143 3.50 -3.20 6.31
N ASP A 144 2.62 -2.20 6.23
CA ASP A 144 1.49 -1.96 7.15
C ASP A 144 0.51 -3.13 7.35
N LYS A 145 0.57 -4.16 6.51
CA LYS A 145 -0.33 -5.31 6.55
C LYS A 145 0.34 -6.58 7.01
N GLN A 146 1.61 -6.79 6.65
CA GLN A 146 2.26 -8.09 6.75
C GLN A 146 3.64 -8.00 7.39
N ALA A 147 3.98 -9.05 8.14
CA ALA A 147 5.32 -9.35 8.61
C ALA A 147 5.82 -10.64 7.96
N ALA A 148 7.14 -10.77 7.80
CA ALA A 148 7.80 -12.03 7.49
C ALA A 148 8.11 -12.76 8.80
N VAL A 149 7.63 -13.99 8.91
CA VAL A 149 7.75 -14.83 10.10
C VAL A 149 8.51 -16.09 9.73
N GLN A 150 9.59 -16.39 10.45
CA GLN A 150 10.30 -17.65 10.36
C GLN A 150 9.56 -18.69 11.21
N ILE A 151 9.14 -19.79 10.57
CA ILE A 151 8.40 -20.86 11.24
C ILE A 151 9.33 -21.60 12.20
N GLU A 152 8.86 -21.86 13.42
CA GLU A 152 9.63 -22.58 14.44
C GLU A 152 10.00 -23.99 13.95
N GLY A 153 11.28 -24.35 14.02
CA GLY A 153 11.79 -25.65 13.56
C GLY A 153 11.91 -25.81 12.04
N GLN A 154 11.72 -24.76 11.26
CA GLN A 154 11.88 -24.78 9.80
C GLN A 154 12.68 -23.56 9.31
N GLU A 155 13.43 -23.71 8.21
CA GLU A 155 14.03 -22.56 7.51
C GLU A 155 13.01 -21.78 6.64
N LYS A 156 11.73 -22.16 6.72
CA LYS A 156 10.67 -21.57 5.91
C LYS A 156 10.23 -20.23 6.49
N ILE A 157 10.14 -19.23 5.62
CA ILE A 157 9.62 -17.89 5.92
C ILE A 157 8.22 -17.76 5.30
N GLU A 158 7.27 -17.25 6.07
CA GLU A 158 5.91 -16.97 5.63
C GLU A 158 5.55 -15.49 5.81
N LEU A 159 4.83 -14.91 4.84
CA LEU A 159 4.26 -13.57 4.96
C LEU A 159 2.88 -13.66 5.61
N VAL A 160 2.78 -13.19 6.85
CA VAL A 160 1.58 -13.28 7.66
C VAL A 160 1.02 -11.88 7.90
N ASN A 161 -0.30 -11.72 7.74
CA ASN A 161 -0.94 -10.45 8.07
C ASN A 161 -0.95 -10.21 9.58
N TYR A 162 -0.75 -8.97 10.02
CA TYR A 162 -0.76 -8.62 11.45
C TYR A 162 -2.10 -8.93 12.14
N ASP A 163 -3.21 -8.87 11.43
CA ASP A 163 -4.55 -9.19 11.98
C ASP A 163 -4.72 -10.68 12.33
N LYS A 164 -3.84 -11.55 11.84
CA LYS A 164 -3.80 -12.99 12.14
C LYS A 164 -2.74 -13.36 13.17
N LEU A 165 -1.85 -12.43 13.49
CA LEU A 165 -0.76 -12.67 14.43
C LEU A 165 -1.24 -12.43 15.86
N THR A 166 -0.87 -13.35 16.74
CA THR A 166 -1.02 -13.17 18.19
C THR A 166 0.35 -13.31 18.82
N LYS A 167 0.73 -12.37 19.69
CA LYS A 167 1.98 -12.46 20.45
C LYS A 167 1.93 -13.62 21.43
N LEU A 168 2.99 -14.41 21.46
CA LEU A 168 3.26 -15.34 22.54
C LEU A 168 3.97 -14.53 23.62
N ASN A 169 3.22 -14.14 24.65
CA ASN A 169 3.85 -13.61 25.86
C ASN A 169 4.63 -14.77 26.50
N ASN A 170 5.94 -14.57 26.64
CA ASN A 170 6.71 -15.30 27.64
C ASN A 170 6.47 -14.65 29.00
#